data_AF-A0A962RBM5-F1
#
_entry.id   AF-A0A962RBM5-F1
#
_cell.length_a   1.000
_cell.length_b   1.000
_cell.length_c   1.000
_cell.angle_alpha   90.00
_cell.angle_beta   90.00
_cell.angle_gamma   90.00
#
_symmetry.space_group_name_H-M   'P 1'
#
loop_
_entity.id
_entity.type
_entity.pdbx_description
1 polymer ?
#
loop_
_entity_poly.entity_id
_entity_poly.type
_entity_poly.pdbx_seq_one_letter_code
_entity_poly.pdbx_strand_id
1 'polypeptide(L)'
;MNKTYQICKRCVMDTSVADIEFDVHGECNYCRAASARLERELYVGDDHGAKLAALIGEIKREGVGKPYDCIIGVSGGVDSSYTAYLVKRKYGLRPLAIHFDNGWNSELAVQNIERLLNSLEIDLHTHVVDWDEFKDLQLSFLKASVANCEIPTDHAIVALMYRMADKHGVRHIISGGNLATESIMPDVWMHDAKDLRFIRAIQRRFGNRRLKSTPLMGYAKLAWYVLMRRIRYVGILNYVDFNKDEATRILEEELGWRKYQAKHFESIYTRFFQGYLLPKKFNMDKRRPHLSSMIVSGQITRDEALAELAGEPYDPKIAADDIEYIRQKFGLSESQFDAIMKSPVKTSDDYPNSEHLLRSLAPLVAWIKSVATGRRSA
;
A
#
# COMPACT_ATOMS: atom_id res chain seq x y z
N MET A 1 -28.21 -4.17 11.42
CA MET A 1 -29.28 -4.06 10.40
C MET A 1 -28.92 -4.99 9.26
N ASN A 2 -29.74 -6.01 8.98
CA ASN A 2 -29.59 -6.81 7.76
C ASN A 2 -29.97 -5.93 6.56
N LYS A 3 -28.99 -5.24 5.97
CA LYS A 3 -29.19 -4.62 4.65
C LYS A 3 -29.47 -5.76 3.65
N THR A 4 -30.53 -5.65 2.85
CA THR A 4 -30.76 -6.56 1.73
C THR A 4 -29.54 -6.56 0.84
N TYR A 5 -29.05 -7.74 0.46
CA TYR A 5 -27.85 -7.84 -0.37
C TYR A 5 -28.02 -7.07 -1.68
N GLN A 6 -27.08 -6.18 -1.98
CA GLN A 6 -27.05 -5.41 -3.21
C GLN A 6 -25.59 -5.22 -3.66
N ILE A 7 -25.35 -5.40 -4.95
CA ILE A 7 -24.08 -5.09 -5.63
C ILE A 7 -24.27 -3.88 -6.54
N CYS A 8 -23.23 -3.03 -6.60
CA CYS A 8 -23.20 -1.89 -7.50
C CYS A 8 -23.41 -2.33 -8.96
N LYS A 9 -24.20 -1.55 -9.71
CA LYS A 9 -24.42 -1.83 -11.14
C LYS A 9 -23.24 -1.40 -12.02
N ARG A 10 -22.45 -0.42 -11.58
CA ARG A 10 -21.29 0.09 -12.32
C ARG A 10 -19.99 -0.63 -11.96
N CYS A 11 -19.70 -0.82 -10.67
CA CYS A 11 -18.55 -1.59 -10.19
C CYS A 11 -18.99 -2.91 -9.51
N VAL A 12 -18.19 -3.43 -8.58
CA VAL A 12 -18.47 -4.69 -7.86
C VAL A 12 -18.45 -4.53 -6.33
N MET A 13 -18.46 -3.31 -5.82
CA MET A 13 -18.71 -3.03 -4.40
C MET A 13 -20.14 -3.46 -4.01
N ASP A 14 -20.32 -3.96 -2.79
CA ASP A 14 -21.59 -4.49 -2.31
C ASP A 14 -21.87 -4.11 -0.85
N THR A 15 -23.00 -4.60 -0.33
CA THR A 15 -23.46 -4.39 1.05
C THR A 15 -22.61 -5.04 2.15
N SER A 16 -21.46 -5.68 1.82
CA SER A 16 -20.49 -6.10 2.84
C SER A 16 -19.80 -4.91 3.52
N VAL A 17 -19.81 -3.74 2.88
CA VAL A 17 -19.28 -2.49 3.43
C VAL A 17 -20.38 -1.75 4.20
N ALA A 18 -20.13 -1.44 5.48
CA ALA A 18 -21.16 -0.95 6.39
C ALA A 18 -21.81 0.38 5.95
N ASP A 19 -21.01 1.32 5.47
CA ASP A 19 -21.37 2.67 5.04
C ASP A 19 -21.60 2.78 3.52
N ILE A 20 -21.78 1.66 2.81
CA ILE A 20 -22.16 1.73 1.39
C ILE A 20 -23.59 2.25 1.22
N GLU A 21 -23.75 3.13 0.24
CA GLU A 21 -25.02 3.73 -0.17
C GLU A 21 -25.16 3.66 -1.70
N PHE A 22 -26.37 3.32 -2.16
CA PHE A 22 -26.70 3.25 -3.57
C PHE A 22 -27.64 4.40 -3.98
N ASP A 23 -27.42 4.95 -5.17
CA ASP A 23 -28.36 5.92 -5.76
C ASP A 23 -29.53 5.23 -6.48
N VAL A 24 -30.40 6.04 -7.08
CA VAL A 24 -31.55 5.60 -7.89
C VAL A 24 -31.16 4.73 -9.09
N HIS A 25 -29.93 4.87 -9.60
CA HIS A 25 -29.43 4.05 -10.71
C HIS A 25 -28.77 2.75 -10.22
N GLY A 26 -28.56 2.60 -8.91
CA GLY A 26 -27.88 1.46 -8.31
C GLY A 26 -26.35 1.57 -8.34
N GLU A 27 -25.79 2.77 -8.54
CA GLU A 27 -24.37 3.01 -8.37
C GLU A 27 -24.07 3.28 -6.89
N CYS A 28 -22.89 2.86 -6.41
CA CYS A 28 -22.49 3.08 -5.02
C CYS A 28 -21.70 4.39 -4.84
N ASN A 29 -21.75 4.93 -3.62
CA ASN A 29 -21.00 6.13 -3.21
C ASN A 29 -19.49 6.04 -3.50
N TYR A 30 -18.86 4.89 -3.29
CA TYR A 30 -17.43 4.70 -3.60
C TYR A 30 -17.11 4.82 -5.08
N CYS A 31 -17.94 4.23 -5.95
CA CYS A 31 -17.74 4.26 -7.39
C CYS A 31 -17.88 5.67 -7.95
N ARG A 32 -18.90 6.41 -7.49
CA ARG A 32 -19.09 7.82 -7.86
C ARG A 32 -17.92 8.68 -7.38
N ALA A 33 -17.50 8.51 -6.12
CA ALA A 33 -16.39 9.27 -5.54
C ALA A 33 -15.06 9.01 -6.28
N ALA A 34 -14.77 7.75 -6.61
CA ALA A 34 -13.59 7.37 -7.39
C ALA A 34 -13.62 7.94 -8.80
N SER A 35 -14.77 7.86 -9.49
CA SER A 35 -14.93 8.43 -10.85
C SER A 35 -14.62 9.93 -10.85
N ALA A 36 -15.26 10.67 -9.95
CA ALA A 36 -15.05 12.11 -9.83
C ALA A 36 -13.61 12.46 -9.40
N ARG A 37 -12.95 11.59 -8.63
CA ARG A 37 -11.54 11.75 -8.26
C ARG A 37 -10.61 11.50 -9.43
N LEU A 38 -10.85 10.47 -10.24
CA LEU A 38 -10.07 10.16 -11.42
C LEU A 38 -10.16 11.30 -12.44
N GLU A 39 -11.36 11.82 -12.72
CA GLU A 39 -11.57 12.96 -13.61
C GLU A 39 -10.81 14.22 -13.16
N ARG A 40 -10.68 14.45 -11.84
CA ARG A 40 -9.97 15.61 -11.30
C ARG A 40 -8.46 15.41 -11.15
N GLU A 41 -8.03 14.21 -10.78
CA GLU A 41 -6.66 13.94 -10.32
C GLU A 41 -5.80 13.13 -11.30
N LEU A 42 -6.41 12.29 -12.14
CA LEU A 42 -5.70 11.72 -13.27
C LEU A 42 -5.73 12.76 -14.39
N TYR A 43 -4.55 13.21 -14.75
CA TYR A 43 -4.38 14.20 -15.81
C TYR A 43 -4.60 13.51 -17.17
N VAL A 44 -5.84 13.50 -17.64
CA VAL A 44 -6.18 13.02 -18.98
C VAL A 44 -6.10 14.23 -19.94
N GLY A 45 -5.12 14.26 -20.85
CA GLY A 45 -4.99 15.28 -21.92
C GLY A 45 -3.60 15.93 -22.11
N ASP A 46 -3.50 16.93 -23.01
CA ASP A 46 -2.25 17.57 -23.49
C ASP A 46 -1.37 18.24 -22.39
N ASP A 47 -1.94 18.59 -21.23
CA ASP A 47 -1.22 19.19 -20.08
C ASP A 47 -0.38 18.16 -19.28
N HIS A 48 -0.53 16.86 -19.59
CA HIS A 48 0.10 15.78 -18.85
C HIS A 48 1.62 15.72 -19.04
N GLY A 49 2.06 15.78 -20.30
CA GLY A 49 3.47 15.79 -20.64
C GLY A 49 4.20 16.98 -20.03
N ALA A 50 3.54 18.14 -19.94
CA ALA A 50 4.10 19.35 -19.35
C ALA A 50 4.29 19.22 -17.83
N LYS A 51 3.28 18.75 -17.09
CA LYS A 51 3.38 18.53 -15.63
C LYS A 51 4.40 17.47 -15.26
N LEU A 52 4.41 16.35 -15.98
CA LEU A 52 5.41 15.30 -15.79
C LEU A 52 6.82 15.82 -16.11
N ALA A 53 7.01 16.49 -17.25
CA ALA A 53 8.30 17.08 -17.60
C ALA A 53 8.77 18.11 -16.56
N ALA A 54 7.86 18.94 -16.04
CA ALA A 54 8.17 19.88 -14.97
C ALA A 54 8.59 19.18 -13.67
N LEU A 55 7.88 18.11 -13.27
CA LEU A 55 8.23 17.28 -12.11
C LEU A 55 9.61 16.63 -12.30
N ILE A 56 9.86 15.99 -13.44
CA ILE A 56 11.15 15.35 -13.74
C ILE A 56 12.27 16.39 -13.77
N GLY A 57 12.03 17.57 -14.36
CA GLY A 57 12.97 18.69 -14.36
C GLY A 57 13.26 19.23 -12.96
N GLU A 58 12.24 19.32 -12.08
CA GLU A 58 12.41 19.67 -10.67
C GLU A 58 13.30 18.64 -9.96
N ILE A 59 12.99 17.35 -10.08
CA ILE A 59 13.76 16.26 -9.45
C ILE A 59 15.23 16.32 -9.87
N LYS A 60 15.51 16.41 -11.18
CA LYS A 60 16.88 16.47 -11.70
C LYS A 60 17.64 17.69 -11.17
N ARG A 61 17.01 18.86 -11.19
CA ARG A 61 17.60 20.11 -10.69
C ARG A 61 17.90 20.04 -9.19
N GLU A 62 17.01 19.50 -8.39
CA GLU A 62 17.23 19.33 -6.95
C GLU A 62 18.24 18.22 -6.62
N GLY A 63 18.50 17.32 -7.56
CA GLY A 63 19.49 16.25 -7.48
C GLY A 63 20.90 16.62 -7.93
N VAL A 64 21.13 17.84 -8.45
CA VAL A 64 22.46 18.30 -8.86
C VAL A 64 23.44 18.25 -7.68
N GLY A 65 24.63 17.69 -7.92
CA GLY A 65 25.67 17.53 -6.90
C GLY A 65 25.43 16.40 -5.89
N LYS A 66 24.36 15.61 -6.06
CA LYS A 66 24.05 14.44 -5.22
C LYS A 66 24.24 13.13 -6.00
N PRO A 67 24.54 12.01 -5.32
CA PRO A 67 24.57 10.69 -5.96
C PRO A 67 23.20 10.29 -6.50
N TYR A 68 22.13 10.61 -5.76
CA TYR A 68 20.75 10.28 -6.09
C TYR A 68 19.90 11.53 -6.23
N ASP A 69 18.89 11.48 -7.10
CA ASP A 69 17.89 12.55 -7.26
C ASP A 69 16.52 12.18 -6.66
N CYS A 70 16.22 10.89 -6.50
CA CYS A 70 15.01 10.41 -5.87
C CYS A 70 15.22 9.10 -5.08
N ILE A 71 14.27 8.79 -4.20
CA ILE A 71 14.16 7.52 -3.48
C ILE A 71 12.98 6.74 -4.05
N ILE A 72 13.14 5.44 -4.30
CA ILE A 72 12.03 4.54 -4.69
C ILE A 72 11.91 3.38 -3.71
N GLY A 73 10.67 2.94 -3.45
CA GLY A 73 10.42 1.72 -2.68
C GLY A 73 10.26 0.55 -3.64
N VAL A 74 10.92 -0.58 -3.37
CA VAL A 74 10.82 -1.79 -4.19
C VAL A 74 10.32 -2.99 -3.38
N SER A 75 9.28 -3.64 -3.90
CA SER A 75 8.66 -4.84 -3.30
C SER A 75 8.75 -6.07 -4.19
N GLY A 76 9.14 -5.91 -5.45
CA GLY A 76 9.07 -6.96 -6.48
C GLY A 76 7.71 -7.04 -7.17
N GLY A 77 6.68 -6.36 -6.68
CA GLY A 77 5.38 -6.23 -7.33
C GLY A 77 5.41 -5.37 -8.60
N VAL A 78 4.35 -5.45 -9.41
CA VAL A 78 4.23 -4.74 -10.72
C VAL A 78 4.41 -3.24 -10.55
N ASP A 79 3.65 -2.61 -9.65
CA ASP A 79 3.58 -1.15 -9.52
C ASP A 79 4.94 -0.54 -9.10
N SER A 80 5.65 -1.17 -8.16
CA SER A 80 6.97 -0.72 -7.72
C SER A 80 8.06 -1.01 -8.75
N SER A 81 7.96 -2.15 -9.46
CA SER A 81 8.90 -2.50 -10.53
C SER A 81 8.75 -1.58 -11.74
N TYR A 82 7.52 -1.27 -12.15
CA TYR A 82 7.26 -0.33 -13.24
C TYR A 82 7.65 1.10 -12.86
N THR A 83 7.48 1.49 -11.60
CA THR A 83 8.03 2.76 -11.09
C THR A 83 9.54 2.83 -11.28
N ALA A 84 10.29 1.78 -10.91
CA ALA A 84 11.73 1.71 -11.11
C ALA A 84 12.12 1.82 -12.59
N TYR A 85 11.40 1.11 -13.46
CA TYR A 85 11.57 1.18 -14.91
C TYR A 85 11.36 2.61 -15.45
N LEU A 86 10.25 3.26 -15.08
CA LEU A 86 9.95 4.62 -15.52
C LEU A 86 11.03 5.62 -15.10
N VAL A 87 11.38 5.65 -13.81
CA VAL A 87 12.33 6.65 -13.31
C VAL A 87 13.71 6.47 -13.95
N LYS A 88 14.19 5.24 -14.11
CA LYS A 88 15.53 4.97 -14.65
C LYS A 88 15.55 4.98 -16.17
N ARG A 89 14.76 4.14 -16.84
CA ARG A 89 14.83 3.94 -18.31
C ARG A 89 14.14 5.04 -19.09
N LYS A 90 12.94 5.47 -18.68
CA LYS A 90 12.17 6.48 -19.43
C LYS A 90 12.61 7.90 -19.10
N TYR A 91 12.88 8.20 -17.83
CA TYR A 91 13.14 9.58 -17.39
C TYR A 91 14.60 9.88 -17.05
N GLY A 92 15.47 8.87 -17.00
CA GLY A 92 16.90 9.06 -16.75
C GLY A 92 17.20 9.70 -15.39
N LEU A 93 16.39 9.39 -14.38
CA LEU A 93 16.66 9.72 -12.99
C LEU A 93 17.67 8.72 -12.38
N ARG A 94 18.27 9.11 -11.26
CA ARG A 94 19.24 8.33 -10.48
C ARG A 94 18.61 7.96 -9.14
N PRO A 95 17.74 6.95 -9.10
CA PRO A 95 17.08 6.54 -7.88
C PRO A 95 18.04 5.77 -6.94
N LEU A 96 17.81 5.89 -5.63
CA LEU A 96 18.20 4.88 -4.66
C LEU A 96 16.98 4.01 -4.35
N ALA A 97 17.06 2.70 -4.60
CA ALA A 97 16.01 1.75 -4.26
C ALA A 97 16.10 1.36 -2.78
N ILE A 98 14.95 1.36 -2.10
CA ILE A 98 14.82 1.00 -0.69
C ILE A 98 13.91 -0.22 -0.59
N HIS A 99 14.40 -1.25 0.10
CA HIS A 99 13.63 -2.43 0.44
C HIS A 99 13.59 -2.60 1.97
N PHE A 100 12.40 -2.87 2.50
CA PHE A 100 12.22 -3.22 3.91
C PHE A 100 12.00 -4.73 3.99
N ASP A 101 13.03 -5.45 4.43
CA ASP A 101 12.92 -6.89 4.64
C ASP A 101 12.39 -7.13 6.06
N ASN A 102 11.14 -7.56 6.10
CA ASN A 102 10.41 -7.87 7.33
C ASN A 102 10.32 -9.38 7.61
N GLY A 103 11.04 -10.19 6.83
CA GLY A 103 11.06 -11.64 6.94
C GLY A 103 9.97 -12.38 6.17
N TRP A 104 9.09 -11.70 5.42
CA TRP A 104 7.94 -12.34 4.72
C TRP A 104 8.02 -12.38 3.20
N ASN A 105 9.14 -11.92 2.63
CA ASN A 105 9.36 -11.94 1.19
C ASN A 105 9.20 -13.36 0.63
N SER A 106 8.46 -13.50 -0.46
CA SER A 106 8.47 -14.73 -1.25
C SER A 106 9.78 -14.83 -2.04
N GLU A 107 10.20 -16.05 -2.37
CA GLU A 107 11.40 -16.26 -3.19
C GLU A 107 11.29 -15.52 -4.54
N LEU A 108 10.10 -15.52 -5.13
CA LEU A 108 9.83 -14.80 -6.37
C LEU A 108 9.98 -13.29 -6.21
N ALA A 109 9.61 -12.70 -5.06
CA ALA A 109 9.86 -11.29 -4.78
C ALA A 109 11.34 -10.94 -4.76
N VAL A 110 12.16 -11.75 -4.08
CA VAL A 110 13.60 -11.56 -4.03
C VAL A 110 14.20 -11.64 -5.45
N GLN A 111 13.82 -12.66 -6.23
CA GLN A 111 14.29 -12.81 -7.61
C GLN A 111 13.85 -11.65 -8.52
N ASN A 112 12.60 -11.20 -8.39
CA ASN A 112 12.10 -10.08 -9.20
C ASN A 112 12.81 -8.77 -8.85
N ILE A 113 13.07 -8.50 -7.56
CA ILE A 113 13.86 -7.33 -7.13
C ILE A 113 15.27 -7.42 -7.69
N GLU A 114 15.94 -8.56 -7.59
CA GLU A 114 17.30 -8.76 -8.08
C GLU A 114 17.40 -8.53 -9.60
N ARG A 115 16.54 -9.20 -10.39
CA ARG A 115 16.52 -9.04 -11.85
C ARG A 115 16.25 -7.60 -12.27
N LEU A 116 15.28 -6.96 -11.63
CA LEU A 116 14.90 -5.58 -11.86
C LEU A 116 16.09 -4.63 -11.65
N LEU A 117 16.71 -4.69 -10.47
CA LEU A 117 17.73 -3.73 -10.08
C LEU A 117 19.05 -3.95 -10.82
N ASN A 118 19.41 -5.21 -11.11
CA ASN A 118 20.57 -5.52 -11.94
C ASN A 118 20.39 -5.01 -13.37
N SER A 119 19.22 -5.26 -13.98
CA SER A 119 18.93 -4.83 -15.36
C SER A 119 18.82 -3.31 -15.49
N LEU A 120 18.41 -2.62 -14.43
CA LEU A 120 18.28 -1.17 -14.39
C LEU A 120 19.52 -0.46 -13.84
N GLU A 121 20.50 -1.21 -13.32
CA GLU A 121 21.69 -0.68 -12.63
C GLU A 121 21.29 0.36 -11.56
N ILE A 122 20.41 -0.04 -10.64
CA ILE A 122 19.92 0.80 -9.55
C ILE A 122 20.50 0.28 -8.22
N ASP A 123 21.10 1.17 -7.45
CA ASP A 123 21.61 0.85 -6.12
C ASP A 123 20.48 0.46 -5.16
N LEU A 124 20.71 -0.58 -4.35
CA LEU A 124 19.77 -1.09 -3.37
C LEU A 124 20.25 -0.82 -1.94
N HIS A 125 19.36 -0.26 -1.13
CA HIS A 125 19.47 -0.31 0.32
C HIS A 125 18.37 -1.21 0.91
N THR A 126 18.78 -2.35 1.45
CA THR A 126 17.88 -3.23 2.22
C THR A 126 18.03 -2.96 3.70
N HIS A 127 16.92 -2.61 4.36
CA HIS A 127 16.82 -2.60 5.82
C HIS A 127 16.22 -3.91 6.28
N VAL A 128 17.06 -4.81 6.77
CA VAL A 128 16.63 -6.05 7.43
C VAL A 128 16.26 -5.72 8.87
N VAL A 129 14.99 -5.84 9.22
CA VAL A 129 14.52 -5.62 10.59
C VAL A 129 14.90 -6.79 11.48
N ASP A 130 15.11 -6.54 12.78
CA ASP A 130 15.24 -7.62 13.75
C ASP A 130 13.95 -8.46 13.74
N TRP A 131 14.09 -9.74 13.40
CA TRP A 131 12.94 -10.62 13.21
C TRP A 131 12.13 -10.78 14.49
N ASP A 132 12.78 -10.96 15.65
CA ASP A 132 12.08 -11.18 16.91
C ASP A 132 11.29 -9.94 17.34
N GLU A 133 11.84 -8.75 17.09
CA GLU A 133 11.18 -7.47 17.30
C GLU A 133 9.93 -7.33 16.41
N PHE A 134 10.08 -7.56 15.10
CA PHE A 134 9.00 -7.33 14.15
C PHE A 134 7.91 -8.40 14.22
N LYS A 135 8.30 -9.65 14.47
CA LYS A 135 7.41 -10.77 14.78
C LYS A 135 6.52 -10.45 15.98
N ASP A 136 7.08 -9.96 17.08
CA ASP A 136 6.31 -9.58 18.27
C ASP A 136 5.32 -8.45 17.98
N LEU A 137 5.73 -7.47 17.16
CA LEU A 137 4.87 -6.37 16.74
C LEU A 137 3.69 -6.83 15.86
N GLN A 138 3.94 -7.62 14.83
CA GLN A 138 2.86 -8.14 13.97
C GLN A 138 1.94 -9.09 14.72
N LEU A 139 2.48 -9.95 15.58
CA LEU A 139 1.67 -10.83 16.43
C LEU A 139 0.80 -10.04 17.40
N SER A 140 1.28 -8.89 17.89
CA SER A 140 0.49 -7.97 18.71
C SER A 140 -0.72 -7.43 17.95
N PHE A 141 -0.57 -7.12 16.67
CA PHE A 141 -1.68 -6.69 15.80
C PHE A 141 -2.68 -7.82 15.52
N LEU A 142 -2.21 -9.06 15.28
CA LEU A 142 -3.10 -10.23 15.16
C LEU A 142 -3.92 -10.44 16.44
N LYS A 143 -3.27 -10.40 17.61
CA LYS A 143 -3.93 -10.52 18.92
C LYS A 143 -4.88 -9.36 19.24
N ALA A 144 -4.59 -8.16 18.73
CA ALA A 144 -5.47 -7.02 18.84
C ALA A 144 -6.77 -7.19 18.03
N SER A 145 -6.85 -8.15 17.11
CA SER A 145 -8.07 -8.44 16.37
C SER A 145 -8.61 -7.23 15.59
N VAL A 146 -7.71 -6.33 15.17
CA VAL A 146 -8.01 -5.20 14.29
C VAL A 146 -7.88 -5.64 12.84
N ALA A 147 -8.74 -5.13 11.96
CA ALA A 147 -8.82 -5.59 10.57
C ALA A 147 -7.47 -5.51 9.85
N ASN A 148 -6.81 -4.34 9.85
CA ASN A 148 -5.55 -4.17 9.15
C ASN A 148 -4.33 -4.56 10.02
N CYS A 149 -3.93 -5.83 9.98
CA CYS A 149 -2.74 -6.32 10.68
C CYS A 149 -1.41 -6.02 9.94
N GLU A 150 -1.44 -5.38 8.77
CA GLU A 150 -0.25 -4.96 8.01
C GLU A 150 0.25 -3.55 8.35
N ILE A 151 -0.47 -2.83 9.23
CA ILE A 151 -0.06 -1.50 9.72
C ILE A 151 1.42 -1.45 10.16
N PRO A 152 1.97 -2.46 10.89
CA PRO A 152 3.40 -2.48 11.20
C PRO A 152 4.33 -2.41 9.97
N THR A 153 4.01 -3.16 8.92
CA THR A 153 4.78 -3.21 7.67
C THR A 153 4.68 -1.89 6.93
N ASP A 154 3.45 -1.41 6.70
CA ASP A 154 3.19 -0.17 5.99
C ASP A 154 3.84 1.03 6.69
N HIS A 155 3.77 1.07 8.03
CA HIS A 155 4.41 2.10 8.84
C HIS A 155 5.93 2.09 8.66
N ALA A 156 6.54 0.91 8.77
CA ALA A 156 7.98 0.74 8.69
C ALA A 156 8.51 1.14 7.31
N ILE A 157 7.84 0.74 6.23
CA ILE A 157 8.19 1.12 4.86
C ILE A 157 8.17 2.65 4.73
N VAL A 158 7.06 3.31 5.10
CA VAL A 158 6.93 4.77 4.98
C VAL A 158 7.97 5.49 5.83
N ALA A 159 8.17 5.07 7.08
CA ALA A 159 9.15 5.66 7.98
C ALA A 159 10.59 5.51 7.47
N LEU A 160 10.92 4.36 6.86
CA LEU A 160 12.22 4.09 6.27
C LEU A 160 12.47 4.97 5.04
N MET A 161 11.49 5.08 4.15
CA MET A 161 11.58 5.91 2.94
C MET A 161 11.90 7.37 3.28
N TYR A 162 11.19 7.96 4.24
CA TYR A 162 11.47 9.32 4.71
C TYR A 162 12.84 9.45 5.38
N ARG A 163 13.24 8.45 6.18
CA ARG A 163 14.56 8.43 6.82
C ARG A 163 15.69 8.40 5.77
N MET A 164 15.53 7.62 4.70
CA MET A 164 16.52 7.51 3.64
C MET A 164 16.57 8.75 2.76
N ALA A 165 15.41 9.33 2.42
CA ALA A 165 15.35 10.61 1.72
C ALA A 165 16.10 11.70 2.49
N ASP A 166 15.86 11.82 3.80
CA ASP A 166 16.56 12.78 4.65
C ASP A 166 18.08 12.52 4.73
N LYS A 167 18.47 11.25 4.96
CA LYS A 167 19.87 10.82 5.06
C LYS A 167 20.68 11.17 3.81
N HIS A 168 20.09 11.01 2.63
CA HIS A 168 20.74 11.28 1.35
C HIS A 168 20.48 12.69 0.82
N GLY A 169 19.80 13.55 1.59
CA GLY A 169 19.45 14.91 1.18
C GLY A 169 18.53 14.97 -0.06
N VAL A 170 17.78 13.91 -0.31
CA VAL A 170 16.85 13.77 -1.43
C VAL A 170 15.48 14.29 -1.02
N ARG A 171 14.82 15.04 -1.91
CA ARG A 171 13.52 15.66 -1.66
C ARG A 171 12.34 14.92 -2.27
N HIS A 172 12.58 13.91 -3.09
CA HIS A 172 11.52 13.20 -3.79
C HIS A 172 11.55 11.71 -3.46
N ILE A 173 10.47 11.24 -2.86
CA ILE A 173 10.12 9.83 -2.76
C ILE A 173 9.13 9.53 -3.88
N ILE A 174 9.48 8.61 -4.78
CA ILE A 174 8.64 8.18 -5.88
C ILE A 174 8.03 6.82 -5.55
N SER A 175 6.72 6.71 -5.70
CA SER A 175 5.91 5.55 -5.31
C SER A 175 5.06 5.03 -6.46
N GLY A 176 4.78 3.73 -6.42
CA GLY A 176 3.84 3.05 -7.32
C GLY A 176 2.37 3.22 -6.94
N GLY A 177 2.05 3.88 -5.81
CA GLY A 177 0.65 4.13 -5.43
C GLY A 177 -0.10 4.93 -6.51
N ASN A 178 -1.23 4.42 -6.96
CA ASN A 178 -1.93 4.92 -8.15
C ASN A 178 -3.46 4.87 -8.04
N LEU A 179 -4.14 5.81 -8.70
CA LEU A 179 -5.60 5.84 -8.71
C LEU A 179 -6.20 4.79 -9.66
N ALA A 180 -5.46 4.39 -10.69
CA ALA A 180 -5.95 3.44 -11.69
C ALA A 180 -6.36 2.10 -11.06
N THR A 181 -5.61 1.61 -10.07
CA THR A 181 -5.86 0.31 -9.43
C THR A 181 -6.22 0.40 -7.94
N GLU A 182 -6.18 1.61 -7.35
CA GLU A 182 -6.37 1.82 -5.89
C GLU A 182 -7.21 3.07 -5.56
N SER A 183 -8.11 3.50 -6.46
CA SER A 183 -9.00 4.65 -6.23
C SER A 183 -10.14 4.38 -5.25
N ILE A 184 -10.50 3.12 -5.02
CA ILE A 184 -11.55 2.68 -4.11
C ILE A 184 -10.93 1.85 -2.98
N MET A 185 -11.17 2.29 -1.75
CA MET A 185 -10.99 1.50 -0.54
C MET A 185 -11.90 2.06 0.56
N PRO A 186 -12.76 1.26 1.21
CA PRO A 186 -13.58 1.75 2.30
C PRO A 186 -12.75 2.25 3.47
N ASP A 187 -12.98 3.50 3.90
CA ASP A 187 -12.29 4.08 5.06
C ASP A 187 -12.58 3.29 6.33
N VAL A 188 -13.80 2.73 6.47
CA VAL A 188 -14.20 1.86 7.59
C VAL A 188 -13.41 0.55 7.69
N TRP A 189 -12.71 0.14 6.63
CA TRP A 189 -11.82 -1.02 6.65
C TRP A 189 -10.37 -0.67 6.98
N MET A 190 -10.07 0.62 7.11
CA MET A 190 -8.72 1.13 7.20
C MET A 190 -8.49 1.90 8.50
N HIS A 191 -7.22 1.98 8.88
CA HIS A 191 -6.73 2.92 9.87
C HIS A 191 -5.40 3.46 9.35
N ASP A 192 -5.08 4.71 9.66
CA ASP A 192 -3.87 5.33 9.14
C ASP A 192 -2.63 4.62 9.71
N ALA A 193 -1.89 3.92 8.84
CA ALA A 193 -0.66 3.22 9.22
C ALA A 193 0.40 4.15 9.81
N LYS A 194 0.31 5.48 9.62
CA LYS A 194 1.25 6.47 10.20
C LYS A 194 0.95 6.79 11.67
N ASP A 195 -0.13 6.26 12.25
CA ASP A 195 -0.49 6.49 13.65
C ASP A 195 0.41 5.72 14.62
N LEU A 196 1.54 6.34 14.95
CA LEU A 196 2.49 5.79 15.92
C LEU A 196 1.90 5.64 17.34
N ARG A 197 0.86 6.40 17.69
CA ARG A 197 0.19 6.25 19.00
C ARG A 197 -0.56 4.93 19.03
N PHE A 198 -1.31 4.61 17.98
CA PHE A 198 -2.02 3.36 17.82
C PHE A 198 -1.09 2.14 17.84
N ILE A 199 0.00 2.19 17.05
CA ILE A 199 1.01 1.12 17.01
C ILE A 199 1.60 0.87 18.40
N ARG A 200 2.00 1.93 19.11
CA ARG A 200 2.56 1.80 20.47
C ARG A 200 1.54 1.33 21.49
N ALA A 201 0.26 1.65 21.31
CA ALA A 201 -0.80 1.21 22.21
C ALA A 201 -1.03 -0.31 22.09
N ILE A 202 -1.13 -0.82 20.86
CA ILE A 202 -1.23 -2.26 20.59
C ILE A 202 0.02 -2.99 21.08
N GLN A 203 1.21 -2.51 20.73
CA GLN A 203 2.47 -3.14 21.14
C GLN A 203 2.63 -3.18 22.67
N ARG A 204 2.25 -2.12 23.38
CA ARG A 204 2.30 -2.11 24.86
C ARG A 204 1.35 -3.15 25.48
N ARG A 205 0.21 -3.41 24.84
CA ARG A 205 -0.83 -4.29 25.38
C ARG A 205 -0.55 -5.76 25.11
N PHE A 206 -0.04 -6.10 23.93
CA PHE A 206 0.07 -7.49 23.48
C PHE A 206 1.50 -7.97 23.22
N GLY A 207 2.44 -7.03 23.08
CA GLY A 207 3.84 -7.30 22.79
C GLY A 207 4.71 -7.24 24.04
N ASN A 208 5.93 -7.78 23.91
CA ASN A 208 6.91 -7.83 24.99
C ASN A 208 8.31 -7.37 24.57
N ARG A 209 8.51 -7.02 23.29
CA ARG A 209 9.78 -6.52 22.76
C ARG A 209 9.79 -5.00 22.61
N ARG A 210 10.99 -4.43 22.74
CA ARG A 210 11.26 -3.03 22.44
C ARG A 210 11.55 -2.88 20.95
N LEU A 211 10.93 -1.89 20.33
CA LEU A 211 11.10 -1.61 18.90
C LEU A 211 12.34 -0.74 18.65
N LYS A 212 13.50 -1.34 18.37
CA LYS A 212 14.78 -0.64 18.14
C LYS A 212 15.12 -0.54 16.66
N SER A 213 15.02 -1.65 15.94
CA SER A 213 15.37 -1.77 14.53
C SER A 213 14.22 -1.36 13.61
N THR A 214 12.97 -1.50 14.06
CA THR A 214 11.77 -1.13 13.29
C THR A 214 11.78 0.37 13.03
N PRO A 215 11.72 0.79 11.76
CA PRO A 215 11.58 2.19 11.43
C PRO A 215 10.24 2.75 11.95
N LEU A 216 10.28 3.71 12.87
CA LEU A 216 9.09 4.37 13.42
C LEU A 216 9.08 5.86 13.13
N MET A 217 7.90 6.41 12.83
CA MET A 217 7.68 7.82 12.54
C MET A 217 6.28 8.27 12.96
N GLY A 218 6.19 9.18 13.93
CA GLY A 218 4.93 9.83 14.28
C GLY A 218 4.64 11.06 13.40
N TYR A 219 3.39 11.56 13.45
CA TYR A 219 2.95 12.70 12.65
C TYR A 219 3.80 13.98 12.81
N ALA A 220 4.31 14.28 14.00
CA ALA A 220 5.18 15.45 14.19
C ALA A 220 6.50 15.33 13.39
N LYS A 221 7.09 14.13 13.35
CA LYS A 221 8.31 13.87 12.58
C LYS A 221 8.02 13.86 11.08
N LEU A 222 6.87 13.31 10.67
CA LEU A 222 6.40 13.40 9.29
C LEU A 222 6.21 14.86 8.84
N ALA A 223 5.54 15.68 9.67
CA ALA A 223 5.37 17.10 9.39
C ALA A 223 6.71 17.82 9.27
N TRP A 224 7.69 17.50 10.13
CA TRP A 224 9.05 18.03 10.01
C TRP A 224 9.72 17.63 8.69
N TYR A 225 9.63 16.37 8.26
CA TYR A 225 10.16 15.94 6.96
C TYR A 225 9.50 16.68 5.79
N VAL A 226 8.18 16.84 5.82
CA VAL A 226 7.42 17.52 4.75
C VAL A 226 7.72 19.01 4.72
N LEU A 227 7.70 19.70 5.87
CA LEU A 227 7.76 21.17 5.93
C LEU A 227 9.21 21.68 5.95
N MET A 228 10.06 21.08 6.78
CA MET A 228 11.44 21.56 6.98
C MET A 228 12.41 20.92 6.00
N ARG A 229 12.28 19.61 5.76
CA ARG A 229 13.14 18.88 4.82
C ARG A 229 12.61 18.91 3.39
N ARG A 230 11.37 19.39 3.20
CA ARG A 230 10.70 19.56 1.90
C ARG A 230 10.64 18.25 1.12
N ILE A 231 10.52 17.12 1.82
CA ILE A 231 10.41 15.81 1.20
C ILE A 231 8.98 15.61 0.71
N ARG A 232 8.81 15.42 -0.60
CA ARG A 232 7.55 15.14 -1.27
C ARG A 232 7.42 13.65 -1.58
N TYR A 233 6.19 13.15 -1.44
CA TYR A 233 5.82 11.78 -1.78
C TYR A 233 4.96 11.80 -3.04
N VAL A 234 5.47 11.22 -4.13
CA VAL A 234 4.92 11.37 -5.48
C VAL A 234 4.56 10.01 -6.05
N GLY A 235 3.27 9.78 -6.31
CA GLY A 235 2.81 8.61 -7.06
C GLY A 235 2.98 8.84 -8.56
N ILE A 236 4.13 8.44 -9.13
CA ILE A 236 4.50 8.72 -10.54
C ILE A 236 3.56 8.06 -11.54
N LEU A 237 2.91 6.96 -11.14
CA LEU A 237 1.95 6.25 -11.98
C LEU A 237 0.66 7.06 -12.23
N ASN A 238 0.44 8.14 -11.46
CA ASN A 238 -0.64 9.10 -11.74
C ASN A 238 -0.23 10.19 -12.73
N TYR A 239 1.02 10.17 -13.21
CA TYR A 239 1.59 11.07 -14.22
C TYR A 239 1.91 10.35 -15.54
N VAL A 240 1.44 9.11 -15.70
CA VAL A 240 1.53 8.35 -16.94
C VAL A 240 0.19 7.65 -17.19
N ASP A 241 -0.06 7.23 -18.43
CA ASP A 241 -1.21 6.37 -18.73
C ASP A 241 -0.90 4.95 -18.26
N PHE A 242 -1.06 4.73 -16.95
CA PHE A 242 -0.68 3.47 -16.33
C PHE A 242 -1.71 2.38 -16.64
N ASN A 243 -1.34 1.45 -17.52
CA ASN A 243 -2.03 0.18 -17.70
C ASN A 243 -1.25 -0.97 -17.04
N LYS A 244 -1.92 -1.74 -16.17
CA LYS A 244 -1.25 -2.76 -15.37
C LYS A 244 -0.76 -3.95 -16.21
N ASP A 245 -1.51 -4.36 -17.22
CA ASP A 245 -1.15 -5.48 -18.08
C ASP A 245 -0.03 -5.10 -19.06
N GLU A 246 -0.06 -3.87 -19.59
CA GLU A 246 1.05 -3.34 -20.39
C GLU A 246 2.33 -3.21 -19.56
N ALA A 247 2.24 -2.62 -18.36
CA ALA A 247 3.36 -2.53 -17.44
C ALA A 247 3.93 -3.91 -17.12
N THR A 248 3.07 -4.91 -16.89
CA THR A 248 3.49 -6.29 -16.66
C THR A 248 4.25 -6.84 -17.87
N ARG A 249 3.72 -6.69 -19.08
CA ARG A 249 4.36 -7.15 -20.31
C ARG A 249 5.74 -6.54 -20.51
N ILE A 250 5.87 -5.22 -20.34
CA ILE A 250 7.16 -4.51 -20.44
C ILE A 250 8.16 -5.08 -19.44
N LEU A 251 7.75 -5.31 -18.19
CA LEU A 251 8.64 -5.85 -17.17
C LEU A 251 9.09 -7.29 -17.48
N GLU A 252 8.21 -8.13 -18.01
CA GLU A 252 8.53 -9.51 -18.40
C GLU A 252 9.50 -9.52 -19.60
N GLU A 253 9.18 -8.76 -20.65
CA GLU A 253 9.95 -8.74 -21.91
C GLU A 253 11.31 -8.05 -21.76
N GLU A 254 11.37 -6.91 -21.08
CA GLU A 254 12.60 -6.10 -21.02
C GLU A 254 13.50 -6.44 -19.82
N LEU A 255 12.93 -6.91 -18.70
CA LEU A 255 13.66 -7.06 -17.43
C LEU A 255 13.65 -8.48 -16.87
N GLY A 256 13.01 -9.44 -17.55
CA GLY A 256 12.89 -10.82 -17.08
C GLY A 256 12.11 -10.95 -15.78
N TRP A 257 11.25 -9.96 -15.47
CA TRP A 257 10.32 -10.03 -14.35
C TRP A 257 9.36 -11.20 -14.55
N ARG A 258 8.80 -11.74 -13.46
CA ARG A 258 7.86 -12.87 -13.53
C ARG A 258 6.57 -12.56 -12.81
N LYS A 259 5.44 -12.81 -13.49
CA LYS A 259 4.09 -12.59 -12.96
C LYS A 259 3.75 -13.45 -11.75
N TYR A 260 3.16 -12.80 -10.75
CA TYR A 260 2.54 -13.45 -9.60
C TYR A 260 1.13 -13.94 -9.95
N GLN A 261 0.64 -14.93 -9.21
CA GLN A 261 -0.73 -15.44 -9.38
C GLN A 261 -1.81 -14.38 -9.03
N ALA A 262 -1.55 -13.50 -8.07
CA ALA A 262 -2.45 -12.41 -7.70
C ALA A 262 -1.71 -11.20 -7.09
N LYS A 263 -2.44 -10.10 -6.82
CA LYS A 263 -1.90 -8.87 -6.22
C LYS A 263 -1.40 -9.16 -4.79
N HIS A 264 -0.25 -8.59 -4.42
CA HIS A 264 0.39 -8.72 -3.11
C HIS A 264 1.02 -10.09 -2.77
N PHE A 265 1.19 -10.97 -3.75
CA PHE A 265 1.81 -12.28 -3.55
C PHE A 265 3.35 -12.21 -3.45
N GLU A 266 3.93 -11.00 -3.47
CA GLU A 266 5.30 -10.75 -3.07
C GLU A 266 5.56 -11.03 -1.58
N SER A 267 4.53 -10.99 -0.73
CA SER A 267 4.62 -11.21 0.72
C SER A 267 3.67 -12.33 1.15
N ILE A 268 4.22 -13.37 1.77
CA ILE A 268 3.45 -14.51 2.30
C ILE A 268 2.44 -14.03 3.34
N TYR A 269 2.86 -13.12 4.22
CA TYR A 269 1.98 -12.58 5.26
C TYR A 269 0.86 -11.72 4.70
N THR A 270 1.14 -10.90 3.67
CA THR A 270 0.11 -10.07 3.03
C THR A 270 -0.89 -10.92 2.27
N ARG A 271 -0.43 -11.98 1.60
CA ARG A 271 -1.29 -12.98 0.97
C ARG A 271 -2.21 -13.66 1.97
N PHE A 272 -1.69 -14.12 3.11
CA PHE A 272 -2.50 -14.64 4.21
C PHE A 272 -3.50 -13.62 4.74
N PHE A 273 -3.05 -12.39 4.97
CA PHE A 273 -3.88 -11.32 5.49
C PHE A 273 -5.09 -11.05 4.59
N GLN A 274 -4.85 -10.84 3.29
CA GLN A 274 -5.90 -10.46 2.35
C GLN A 274 -6.75 -11.66 1.90
N GLY A 275 -6.15 -12.83 1.71
CA GLY A 275 -6.82 -14.03 1.19
C GLY A 275 -7.51 -14.87 2.25
N TYR A 276 -7.00 -14.89 3.49
CA TYR A 276 -7.54 -15.75 4.56
C TYR A 276 -8.10 -14.95 5.73
N LEU A 277 -7.29 -14.10 6.36
CA LEU A 277 -7.65 -13.45 7.62
C LEU A 277 -8.86 -12.52 7.44
N LEU A 278 -8.80 -11.61 6.45
CA LEU A 278 -9.88 -10.66 6.19
C LEU A 278 -11.20 -11.34 5.80
N PRO A 279 -11.25 -12.28 4.84
CA PRO A 279 -12.50 -12.95 4.48
C PRO A 279 -13.07 -13.80 5.63
N LYS A 280 -12.24 -14.59 6.31
CA LYS A 280 -12.72 -15.57 7.31
C LYS A 280 -13.06 -14.96 8.67
N LYS A 281 -12.32 -13.93 9.12
CA LYS A 281 -12.51 -13.32 10.44
C LYS A 281 -13.29 -12.01 10.39
N PHE A 282 -13.05 -11.18 9.39
CA PHE A 282 -13.60 -9.83 9.30
C PHE A 282 -14.74 -9.70 8.29
N ASN A 283 -15.02 -10.75 7.50
CA ASN A 283 -15.97 -10.72 6.40
C ASN A 283 -15.67 -9.58 5.39
N MET A 284 -14.37 -9.38 5.12
CA MET A 284 -13.87 -8.35 4.21
C MET A 284 -13.15 -9.00 3.03
N ASP A 285 -13.62 -8.75 1.80
CA ASP A 285 -12.93 -9.18 0.57
C ASP A 285 -12.33 -7.97 -0.14
N LYS A 286 -11.00 -7.80 -0.04
CA LYS A 286 -10.28 -6.68 -0.66
C LYS A 286 -10.23 -6.74 -2.18
N ARG A 287 -10.57 -7.87 -2.81
CA ARG A 287 -10.68 -7.94 -4.28
C ARG A 287 -11.77 -7.00 -4.78
N ARG A 288 -12.89 -6.84 -4.04
CA ARG A 288 -13.99 -5.94 -4.43
C ARG A 288 -13.54 -4.48 -4.63
N PRO A 289 -12.89 -3.80 -3.67
CA PRO A 289 -12.41 -2.44 -3.88
C PRO A 289 -11.30 -2.34 -4.95
N HIS A 290 -10.39 -3.30 -5.04
CA HIS A 290 -9.34 -3.30 -6.07
C HIS A 290 -9.90 -3.46 -7.48
N LEU A 291 -10.74 -4.46 -7.71
CA LEU A 291 -11.40 -4.68 -9.00
C LEU A 291 -12.35 -3.53 -9.34
N SER A 292 -13.05 -2.97 -8.34
CA SER A 292 -13.87 -1.78 -8.57
C SER A 292 -13.04 -0.58 -9.00
N SER A 293 -11.84 -0.38 -8.44
CA SER A 293 -10.92 0.68 -8.90
C SER A 293 -10.53 0.49 -10.36
N MET A 294 -10.24 -0.75 -10.76
CA MET A 294 -9.86 -1.12 -12.12
C MET A 294 -11.02 -1.00 -13.13
N ILE A 295 -12.26 -1.25 -12.70
CA ILE A 295 -13.44 -0.98 -13.54
C ILE A 295 -13.60 0.53 -13.78
N VAL A 296 -13.49 1.33 -12.71
CA VAL A 296 -13.72 2.78 -12.82
C VAL A 296 -12.65 3.46 -13.66
N SER A 297 -11.41 2.96 -13.64
CA SER A 297 -10.31 3.44 -14.49
C SER A 297 -10.28 2.83 -15.89
N GLY A 298 -11.23 1.96 -16.25
CA GLY A 298 -11.31 1.35 -17.57
C GLY A 298 -10.27 0.27 -17.86
N GLN A 299 -9.60 -0.26 -16.83
CA GLN A 299 -8.58 -1.31 -16.98
C GLN A 299 -9.21 -2.69 -17.24
N ILE A 300 -10.39 -2.96 -16.66
CA ILE A 300 -11.16 -4.20 -16.84
C ILE A 300 -12.65 -3.90 -16.94
N THR A 301 -13.38 -4.84 -17.51
CA THR A 301 -14.84 -4.84 -17.52
C THR A 301 -15.41 -5.32 -16.19
N ARG A 302 -16.68 -5.01 -15.94
CA ARG A 302 -17.41 -5.51 -14.78
C ARG A 302 -17.58 -7.03 -14.80
N ASP A 303 -17.75 -7.62 -15.98
CA ASP A 303 -17.95 -9.06 -16.12
C ASP A 303 -16.67 -9.84 -15.81
N GLU A 304 -15.51 -9.35 -16.23
CA GLU A 304 -14.21 -9.91 -15.84
C GLU A 304 -14.01 -9.86 -14.31
N ALA A 305 -14.33 -8.72 -13.68
CA ALA A 305 -14.25 -8.58 -12.24
C ALA A 305 -15.19 -9.55 -11.49
N LEU A 306 -16.41 -9.76 -12.00
CA LEU A 306 -17.34 -10.73 -11.41
C LEU A 306 -16.87 -12.16 -11.59
N ALA A 307 -16.27 -12.50 -12.74
CA ALA A 307 -15.69 -13.81 -12.97
C ALA A 307 -14.53 -14.09 -12.00
N GLU A 308 -13.67 -13.09 -11.73
CA GLU A 308 -12.61 -13.21 -10.73
C GLU A 308 -13.15 -13.38 -9.30
N LEU A 309 -14.19 -12.62 -8.95
CA LEU A 309 -14.84 -12.70 -7.63
C LEU A 309 -15.60 -14.00 -7.39
N ALA A 310 -16.01 -14.71 -8.46
CA ALA A 310 -16.69 -16.00 -8.34
C ALA A 310 -15.76 -17.10 -7.80
N GLY A 311 -14.44 -16.94 -7.96
CA GLY A 311 -13.44 -17.81 -7.35
C GLY A 311 -13.22 -17.50 -5.86
N GLU A 312 -12.64 -18.46 -5.15
CA GLU A 312 -12.16 -18.22 -3.78
C GLU A 312 -11.07 -17.13 -3.78
N PRO A 313 -11.02 -16.25 -2.78
CA PRO A 313 -9.98 -15.22 -2.67
C PRO A 313 -8.59 -15.82 -2.48
N TYR A 314 -8.52 -17.10 -2.12
CA TYR A 314 -7.29 -17.77 -1.81
C TYR A 314 -7.37 -19.26 -2.15
N ASP A 315 -6.43 -19.74 -2.96
CA ASP A 315 -6.31 -21.16 -3.28
C ASP A 315 -6.20 -22.00 -1.98
N PRO A 316 -7.06 -23.00 -1.75
CA PRO A 316 -7.10 -23.75 -0.50
C PRO A 316 -5.80 -24.49 -0.16
N LYS A 317 -5.05 -24.96 -1.16
CA LYS A 317 -3.78 -25.68 -0.94
C LYS A 317 -2.70 -24.69 -0.50
N ILE A 318 -2.56 -23.60 -1.24
CA ILE A 318 -1.61 -22.52 -0.87
C ILE A 318 -1.96 -21.94 0.49
N ALA A 319 -3.25 -21.74 0.78
CA ALA A 319 -3.70 -21.23 2.06
C ALA A 319 -3.30 -22.15 3.22
N ALA A 320 -3.47 -23.46 3.08
CA ALA A 320 -3.08 -24.42 4.11
C ALA A 320 -1.57 -24.37 4.40
N ASP A 321 -0.74 -24.39 3.36
CA ASP A 321 0.73 -24.33 3.48
C ASP A 321 1.19 -23.01 4.12
N ASP A 322 0.63 -21.88 3.69
CA ASP A 322 0.96 -20.56 4.23
C ASP A 322 0.51 -20.39 5.68
N ILE A 323 -0.67 -20.90 6.05
CA ILE A 323 -1.15 -20.83 7.44
C ILE A 323 -0.23 -21.62 8.35
N GLU A 324 0.18 -22.82 7.95
CA GLU A 324 1.11 -23.63 8.73
C GLU A 324 2.47 -22.94 8.84
N TYR A 325 3.01 -22.44 7.73
CA TYR A 325 4.26 -21.66 7.72
C TYR A 325 4.19 -20.46 8.66
N ILE A 326 3.10 -19.68 8.59
CA ILE A 326 2.88 -18.48 9.41
C ILE A 326 2.76 -18.85 10.89
N ARG A 327 1.99 -19.89 11.22
CA ARG A 327 1.87 -20.40 12.60
C ARG A 327 3.23 -20.78 13.17
N GLN A 328 4.01 -21.57 12.43
CA GLN A 328 5.35 -21.97 12.85
C GLN A 328 6.28 -20.77 13.01
N LYS A 329 6.30 -19.85 12.03
CA LYS A 329 7.16 -18.66 12.06
C LYS A 329 6.79 -17.73 13.22
N PHE A 330 5.49 -17.58 13.54
CA PHE A 330 5.03 -16.87 14.74
C PHE A 330 5.22 -17.67 16.04
N GLY A 331 5.49 -18.97 15.98
CA GLY A 331 5.60 -19.84 17.16
C GLY A 331 4.25 -20.05 17.86
N LEU A 332 3.17 -20.17 17.08
CA LEU A 332 1.82 -20.42 17.57
C LEU A 332 1.44 -21.89 17.44
N SER A 333 0.87 -22.46 18.50
CA SER A 333 0.14 -23.72 18.40
C SER A 333 -1.17 -23.53 17.62
N GLU A 334 -1.77 -24.64 17.18
CA GLU A 334 -3.10 -24.66 16.57
C GLU A 334 -4.14 -23.95 17.43
N SER A 335 -4.20 -24.35 18.69
CA SER A 335 -5.16 -23.80 19.64
C SER A 335 -4.98 -22.30 19.86
N GLN A 336 -3.74 -21.79 19.84
CA GLN A 336 -3.47 -20.36 19.97
C GLN A 336 -3.90 -19.59 18.72
N PHE A 337 -3.59 -20.11 17.53
CA PHE A 337 -4.02 -19.50 16.27
C PHE A 337 -5.54 -19.48 16.15
N ASP A 338 -6.20 -20.60 16.46
CA ASP A 338 -7.66 -20.71 16.48
C ASP A 338 -8.30 -19.73 17.46
N ALA A 339 -7.71 -19.55 18.64
CA ALA A 339 -8.19 -18.58 19.62
C ALA A 339 -8.10 -17.14 19.08
N ILE A 340 -7.02 -16.81 18.35
CA ILE A 340 -6.90 -15.51 17.67
C ILE A 340 -7.99 -15.36 16.61
N MET A 341 -8.20 -16.38 15.77
CA MET A 341 -9.23 -16.34 14.72
C MET A 341 -10.64 -16.17 15.29
N LYS A 342 -10.98 -16.88 16.38
CA LYS A 342 -12.29 -16.84 17.04
C LYS A 342 -12.50 -15.64 17.97
N SER A 343 -11.43 -14.90 18.31
CA SER A 343 -11.56 -13.73 19.19
C SER A 343 -12.49 -12.65 18.60
N PRO A 344 -13.19 -11.87 19.43
CA PRO A 344 -14.05 -10.78 18.93
C PRO A 344 -13.29 -9.78 18.07
N VAL A 345 -13.88 -9.38 16.95
CA VAL A 345 -13.35 -8.33 16.07
C VAL A 345 -13.31 -6.99 16.81
N LYS A 346 -12.24 -6.24 16.57
CA LYS A 346 -11.97 -4.92 17.15
C LYS A 346 -11.72 -3.88 16.06
N THR A 347 -11.90 -2.62 16.42
CA THR A 347 -11.66 -1.46 15.55
C THR A 347 -10.53 -0.61 16.10
N SER A 348 -10.11 0.43 15.35
CA SER A 348 -9.11 1.38 15.84
C SER A 348 -9.57 2.10 17.12
N ASP A 349 -10.89 2.31 17.29
CA ASP A 349 -11.48 2.98 18.45
C ASP A 349 -11.38 2.18 19.76
N ASP A 350 -11.16 0.87 19.67
CA ASP A 350 -10.91 0.01 20.85
C ASP A 350 -9.51 0.23 21.47
N TYR A 351 -8.65 1.03 20.81
CA TYR A 351 -7.29 1.29 21.25
C TYR A 351 -6.95 2.80 21.20
N PRO A 352 -6.09 3.29 22.11
CA PRO A 352 -5.60 4.67 22.05
C PRO A 352 -4.98 5.02 20.69
N ASN A 353 -5.61 5.93 19.96
CA ASN A 353 -5.19 6.38 18.64
C ASN A 353 -5.20 7.92 18.54
N SER A 354 -4.84 8.44 17.38
CA SER A 354 -4.73 9.86 17.07
C SER A 354 -5.88 10.37 16.20
N GLU A 355 -6.86 9.54 15.83
CA GLU A 355 -7.91 9.90 14.88
C GLU A 355 -8.69 11.16 15.30
N HIS A 356 -9.15 11.21 16.56
CA HIS A 356 -9.90 12.36 17.06
C HIS A 356 -9.11 13.67 16.94
N LEU A 357 -7.81 13.62 17.26
CA LEU A 357 -6.92 14.78 17.14
C LEU A 357 -6.69 15.17 15.66
N LEU A 358 -6.53 14.20 14.77
CA LEU A 358 -6.37 14.47 13.34
C LEU A 358 -7.64 15.05 12.72
N ARG A 359 -8.82 14.55 13.14
CA ARG A 359 -10.12 15.08 12.70
C ARG A 359 -10.34 16.51 13.20
N SER A 360 -9.98 16.83 14.45
CA SER A 360 -10.08 18.21 14.95
C SER A 360 -9.11 19.18 14.27
N LEU A 361 -8.02 18.67 13.69
CA LEU A 361 -7.02 19.42 12.92
C LEU A 361 -7.17 19.23 11.39
N ALA A 362 -8.34 18.79 10.91
CA ALA A 362 -8.53 18.41 9.51
C ALA A 362 -8.05 19.46 8.48
N PRO A 363 -8.32 20.78 8.63
CA PRO A 363 -7.83 21.78 7.69
C PRO A 363 -6.29 21.84 7.63
N LEU A 364 -5.63 21.76 8.78
CA LEU A 364 -4.17 21.77 8.87
C LEU A 364 -3.58 20.50 8.26
N VAL A 365 -4.16 19.33 8.55
CA VAL A 365 -3.74 18.04 7.99
C VAL A 365 -3.90 18.04 6.46
N ALA A 366 -5.02 18.57 5.95
CA ALA A 366 -5.26 18.70 4.52
C ALA A 366 -4.23 19.62 3.85
N TRP A 367 -3.90 20.75 4.48
CA TRP A 367 -2.84 21.65 4.01
C TRP A 367 -1.46 20.99 4.00
N ILE A 368 -1.06 20.29 5.07
CA ILE A 368 0.23 19.56 5.10
C ILE A 368 0.27 18.49 4.00
N LYS A 369 -0.84 17.78 3.77
CA LYS A 369 -0.94 16.76 2.71
C LYS A 369 -0.82 17.37 1.32
N SER A 370 -1.37 18.55 1.09
CA SER A 370 -1.26 19.28 -0.19
C SER A 370 0.21 19.64 -0.47
N VAL A 371 0.93 20.14 0.54
CA VAL A 371 2.38 20.39 0.48
C VAL A 371 3.18 19.10 0.22
N ALA A 372 2.88 18.01 0.94
CA ALA A 372 3.57 16.73 0.82
C ALA A 372 3.44 16.09 -0.58
N THR A 373 2.31 16.31 -1.24
CA THR A 373 2.00 15.72 -2.56
C THR A 373 2.28 16.67 -3.73
N GLY A 374 2.65 17.93 -3.45
CA GLY A 374 2.86 18.96 -4.48
C GLY A 374 1.56 19.41 -5.15
N ARG A 375 0.40 18.94 -4.70
CA ARG A 375 -0.91 19.38 -5.19
C ARG A 375 -1.25 20.68 -4.49
N ARG A 376 -1.27 21.82 -5.20
CA ARG A 376 -1.85 23.04 -4.61
C ARG A 376 -3.31 22.73 -4.30
N SER A 377 -3.73 22.95 -3.06
CA SER A 377 -5.14 22.99 -2.70
C SER A 377 -5.80 24.02 -3.61
N ALA A 378 -6.69 23.54 -4.49
CA ALA A 378 -7.53 24.41 -5.31
C ALA A 378 -8.39 25.31 -4.43
#